data_AF-A0A4X2K463-F1
#
_entry.id   AF-A0A4X2K463-F1
#
_cell.length_a   1.000
_cell.length_b   1.000
_cell.length_c   1.000
_cell.angle_alpha   90.00
_cell.angle_beta   90.00
_cell.angle_gamma   90.00
#
_symmetry.space_group_name_H-M   'P 1'
#
loop_
_entity.id
_entity.type
_entity.pdbx_description
1 polymer ?
#
loop_
_entity_poly.entity_id
_entity_poly.type
_entity_poly.pdbx_seq_one_letter_code
_entity_poly.pdbx_strand_id
1 'polypeptide(L)' 'MFGRLTFPQMLLACVLGVAGGIYIYQPIFEQYSRDQKMLKEKSQIVQESEEKKS' A
#
# COMPACT_ATOMS: atom_id res chain seq x y z
N MET A 1 -25.19 14.76 21.54
CA MET A 1 -24.16 15.71 22.05
C MET A 1 -22.79 15.19 21.68
N PHE A 2 -22.18 15.66 20.58
CA PHE A 2 -20.75 15.43 20.32
C PHE A 2 -19.96 16.32 21.27
N GLY A 3 -19.78 15.85 22.50
CA GLY A 3 -18.95 16.52 23.50
C GLY A 3 -17.53 16.67 22.96
N ARG A 4 -16.91 17.84 23.21
CA ARG A 4 -15.58 18.20 22.76
C ARG A 4 -14.63 17.03 22.99
N LEU A 5 -14.17 16.38 21.91
CA LEU A 5 -13.19 15.31 22.00
C LEU A 5 -11.93 15.93 22.62
N THR A 6 -11.52 15.44 23.80
CA THR A 6 -10.28 15.89 24.42
C THR A 6 -9.11 15.52 23.51
N PHE A 7 -8.12 16.42 23.41
CA PHE A 7 -6.91 16.22 22.59
C PHE A 7 -6.31 14.79 22.65
N PRO A 8 -6.15 14.16 23.84
CA PRO A 8 -5.67 12.77 23.92
C PRO A 8 -6.59 11.75 23.23
N GLN A 9 -7.90 11.96 23.24
CA GLN A 9 -8.88 11.10 22.57
C GLN A 9 -8.73 11.18 21.04
N MET A 10 -8.43 12.37 20.51
CA MET A 10 -8.13 12.56 19.09
C MET A 10 -6.85 11.83 18.69
N LEU A 11 -5.82 11.97 19.52
CA LEU A 11 -4.51 11.36 19.28
C LEU A 11 -4.61 9.84 19.28
N LEU A 12 -5.39 9.28 20.21
CA LEU A 12 -5.64 7.85 20.30
C LEU A 12 -6.45 7.34 19.10
N ALA A 13 -7.46 8.08 18.65
CA ALA A 13 -8.20 7.75 17.43
C ALA A 13 -7.31 7.77 16.17
N CYS A 14 -6.41 8.76 16.05
CA CYS A 14 -5.45 8.82 14.96
C CYS A 14 -4.48 7.64 14.99
N VAL A 15 -3.92 7.31 16.16
CA VAL A 15 -3.00 6.17 16.30
C VAL A 15 -3.70 4.87 15.99
N LEU A 16 -4.93 4.64 16.47
CA LEU A 16 -5.69 3.42 16.15
C LEU A 16 -6.07 3.34 14.67
N GLY A 17 -6.43 4.46 14.05
CA GLY A 17 -6.73 4.50 12.61
C GLY A 17 -5.52 4.18 11.76
N VAL A 18 -4.36 4.79 12.06
CA VAL A 18 -3.11 4.56 11.33
C VAL A 18 -2.56 3.16 11.61
N ALA A 19 -2.50 2.73 12.87
CA ALA A 19 -2.01 1.42 13.24
C ALA A 19 -2.92 0.29 12.71
N GLY A 20 -4.25 0.44 12.79
CA GLY A 20 -5.19 -0.50 12.20
C GLY A 20 -5.12 -0.53 10.68
N GLY A 21 -4.96 0.64 10.05
CA GLY A 21 -4.71 0.77 8.62
C GLY A 21 -3.43 0.04 8.21
N ILE A 22 -2.30 0.28 8.88
CA ILE A 22 -1.03 -0.40 8.61
C ILE A 22 -1.13 -1.90 8.86
N TYR A 23 -1.78 -2.34 9.94
CA TYR A 23 -1.91 -3.76 10.27
C TYR A 23 -2.68 -4.54 9.21
N ILE A 24 -3.74 -3.96 8.64
CA ILE A 24 -4.51 -4.56 7.55
C ILE A 24 -3.81 -4.35 6.19
N TYR A 25 -3.15 -3.22 6.01
CA TYR A 25 -2.46 -2.88 4.77
C TYR A 25 -1.22 -3.75 4.55
N GLN A 26 -0.47 -4.09 5.60
CA GLN A 26 0.76 -4.86 5.50
C GLN A 26 0.59 -6.22 4.77
N PRO A 27 -0.37 -7.10 5.11
CA PRO A 27 -0.55 -8.37 4.39
C PRO A 27 -1.03 -8.18 2.95
N ILE A 28 -1.88 -7.18 2.68
CA ILE A 28 -2.37 -6.91 1.31
C ILE A 28 -1.26 -6.28 0.46
N PHE A 29 -0.46 -5.40 1.05
CA PHE A 29 0.64 -4.72 0.39
C PHE A 29 1.77 -5.68 0.04
N GLU A 30 2.03 -6.70 0.85
CA GLU A 30 3.07 -7.68 0.54
C GLU A 30 2.74 -8.47 -0.73
N GLN A 31 1.49 -8.88 -0.89
CA GLN A 31 1.00 -9.49 -2.12
C GLN A 31 1.06 -8.49 -3.29
N TYR A 32 0.54 -7.28 -3.09
CA TYR A 32 0.56 -6.23 -4.11
C TYR A 32 1.98 -5.82 -4.55
N SER A 33 2.95 -5.84 -3.63
CA SER A 33 4.35 -5.54 -3.91
C SER A 33 4.99 -6.63 -4.76
N ARG A 34 4.67 -7.91 -4.51
CA ARG A 34 5.10 -9.01 -5.38
C ARG A 34 4.46 -8.91 -6.76
N ASP A 35 3.16 -8.65 -6.84
CA ASP A 35 2.45 -8.48 -8.11
C ASP A 35 3.05 -7.32 -8.94
N GLN A 36 3.36 -6.18 -8.32
CA GLN A 36 4.03 -5.07 -9.01
C GLN A 36 5.43 -5.42 -9.51
N LYS A 37 6.22 -6.17 -8.74
CA LYS A 37 7.55 -6.63 -9.19
C LYS A 37 7.44 -7.53 -10.41
N MET A 38 6.49 -8.46 -10.39
CA MET A 38 6.23 -9.37 -11.50
C MET A 38 5.70 -8.65 -12.74
N LEU A 39 4.84 -7.64 -12.56
CA LEU A 39 4.33 -6.81 -13.64
C LEU A 39 5.46 -5.97 -14.28
N LYS A 40 6.33 -5.41 -13.45
CA LYS A 40 7.48 -4.61 -13.90
C LYS A 40 8.50 -5.46 -14.66
N GLU A 41 8.74 -6.70 -14.23
CA GLU A 41 9.58 -7.67 -14.93
C GLU A 41 8.96 -8.08 -16.28
N LYS A 42 7.65 -8.39 -16.32
CA LYS A 42 6.92 -8.68 -17.56
C LYS A 42 6.97 -7.52 -18.55
N SER A 43 6.77 -6.29 -18.11
CA SER A 43 6.86 -5.11 -18.98
C SER A 43 8.28 -4.90 -19.53
N GLN A 44 9.31 -5.19 -18.75
CA GLN A 44 10.70 -5.09 -19.19
C GLN A 44 11.04 -6.18 -20.22
N ILE A 45 10.57 -7.42 -20.01
CA ILE A 45 10.72 -8.53 -20.96
C ILE A 45 9.99 -8.25 -22.27
N VAL A 46 8.79 -7.66 -22.22
CA VAL A 46 8.02 -7.27 -23.41
C VAL A 46 8.76 -6.18 -24.20
N GLN A 47 9.28 -5.14 -23.54
CA GLN A 47 10.08 -4.11 -24.21
C GLN A 47 11.36 -4.68 -24.84
N GLU A 48 12.08 -5.56 -24.14
CA GLU A 48 13.29 -6.19 -24.70
C GLU A 48 12.96 -7.11 -25.89
N SER A 49 11.79 -7.76 -25.87
CA SER A 49 11.32 -8.61 -26.97
C SER A 49 10.87 -7.80 -28.19
N GLU A 50 10.36 -6.59 -28.01
CA GLU A 50 10.04 -5.67 -29.11
C GLU A 50 11.30 -5.00 -29.67
N GLU A 51 12.30 -4.67 -28.85
CA GLU A 51 13.58 -4.10 -29.30
C GLU A 51 14.41 -5.08 -30.13
N LYS A 52 14.44 -6.37 -29.77
CA LYS A 52 15.14 -7.42 -30.56
C LYS A 52 14.41 -7.86 -31.82
N LYS A 53 13.20 -7.36 -32.07
CA LYS A 53 12.39 -7.67 -33.26
C LYS A 53 12.43 -6.55 -34.31
N SER A 54 13.06 -5.41 -34.01
CA SER A 54 13.37 -4.33 -34.97
C SER A 54 14.80 -4.45 -35.50
#